data_AF-A0A485NSI8-F1
#
_entry.id   AF-A0A485NSI8-F1
#
_cell.length_a   1.000
_cell.length_b   1.000
_cell.length_c   1.000
_cell.angle_alpha   90.00
_cell.angle_beta   90.00
_cell.angle_gamma   90.00
#
_symmetry.space_group_name_H-M   'P 1'
#
loop_
_entity.id
_entity.type
_entity.pdbx_description
1 polymer ?
#
loop_
_entity_poly.entity_id
_entity_poly.type
_entity_poly.pdbx_seq_one_letter_code
_entity_poly.pdbx_strand_id
1 'polypeptide(L)'
;GVKAGAKKPTNMTKISEVLQKPEESPADFYERLCEASRVYTPFDPETPQNKCMVNAAFVGKAQSDIRQKLQKLEGFAGKNATDLLEITNKIFVNWDQAVGKKTD
;
A
#
# COMPACT_ATOMS: atom_id res chain seq x y z
N GLY A 1 38.32 15.24 5.37
CA GLY A 1 37.62 14.05 5.87
C GLY A 1 36.21 14.07 5.34
N VAL A 2 35.84 13.11 4.51
CA VAL A 2 34.47 12.99 4.00
C VAL A 2 33.92 11.67 4.53
N LYS A 3 33.13 11.75 5.60
CA LYS A 3 32.24 10.65 5.98
C LYS A 3 31.07 10.72 5.00
N ALA A 4 31.25 10.14 3.81
CA ALA A 4 30.12 9.76 2.99
C ALA A 4 29.37 8.69 3.79
N GLY A 5 28.35 9.12 4.55
CA GLY A 5 27.50 8.21 5.29
C GLY A 5 26.92 7.22 4.28
N ALA A 6 27.30 5.95 4.40
CA ALA A 6 26.80 4.89 3.54
C ALA A 6 25.27 4.88 3.66
N LYS A 7 24.59 5.42 2.66
CA LYS A 7 23.12 5.32 2.58
C LYS A 7 22.80 3.84 2.48
N LYS A 8 21.86 3.34 3.29
CA LYS A 8 21.38 1.95 3.19
C LYS A 8 21.02 1.68 1.72
N PRO A 9 21.49 0.58 1.11
CA PRO A 9 21.14 0.27 -0.26
C PRO A 9 19.62 0.04 -0.35
N THR A 10 18.99 0.68 -1.33
CA THR A 10 17.57 0.47 -1.62
C THR A 10 17.35 -0.98 -2.07
N ASN A 11 16.51 -1.73 -1.35
CA ASN A 11 16.12 -3.10 -1.70
C ASN A 11 14.64 -3.15 -2.11
N MET A 12 14.41 -2.88 -3.40
CA MET A 12 13.06 -2.89 -3.98
C MET A 12 12.45 -4.29 -4.03
N THR A 13 13.27 -5.34 -4.14
CA THR A 13 12.81 -6.73 -4.13
C THR A 13 12.06 -7.03 -2.84
N LYS A 14 12.62 -6.65 -1.68
CA LYS A 14 11.99 -6.86 -0.37
C LYS A 14 10.67 -6.11 -0.19
N ILE A 15 10.56 -4.88 -0.72
CA ILE A 15 9.31 -4.12 -0.70
C ILE A 15 8.27 -4.78 -1.60
N SER A 16 8.70 -5.32 -2.74
CA SER A 16 7.81 -5.98 -3.70
C SER A 16 7.25 -7.33 -3.22
N GLU A 17 7.89 -7.95 -2.21
CA GLU A 17 7.43 -9.17 -1.53
C GLU A 17 6.28 -8.88 -0.54
N VAL A 18 6.05 -7.62 -0.18
CA VAL A 18 4.94 -7.21 0.69
C VAL A 18 3.65 -7.19 -0.13
N LEU A 19 2.88 -8.27 -0.02
CA LEU A 19 1.56 -8.43 -0.63
C LEU A 19 0.46 -8.37 0.43
N GLN A 20 -0.70 -7.83 0.06
CA GLN A 20 -1.88 -7.81 0.93
C GLN A 20 -2.40 -9.24 1.12
N LYS A 21 -2.54 -9.66 2.37
CA LYS A 21 -3.15 -10.97 2.70
C LYS A 21 -4.68 -10.90 2.59
N PRO A 22 -5.39 -12.02 2.35
CA PRO A 22 -6.85 -12.03 2.19
C PRO A 22 -7.64 -11.45 3.38
N GLU A 23 -7.15 -11.70 4.60
CA GLU A 23 -7.79 -11.25 5.85
C GLU A 23 -7.22 -9.93 6.36
N GLU A 24 -6.23 -9.37 5.67
CA GLU A 24 -5.53 -8.17 6.09
C GLU A 24 -6.25 -6.92 5.58
N SER A 25 -6.56 -6.02 6.52
CA SER A 25 -7.21 -4.76 6.15
C SER A 25 -6.27 -3.93 5.26
N PRO A 26 -6.82 -3.12 4.34
CA PRO A 26 -6.01 -2.24 3.51
C PRO A 26 -5.15 -1.26 4.33
N ALA A 27 -5.61 -0.83 5.52
CA ALA A 27 -4.82 0.00 6.41
C ALA A 27 -3.59 -0.73 6.97
N ASP A 28 -3.76 -1.95 7.48
CA ASP A 28 -2.66 -2.76 8.02
C ASP A 28 -1.63 -3.10 6.94
N PHE A 29 -2.12 -3.40 5.73
CA PHE A 29 -1.26 -3.63 4.57
C PHE A 29 -0.43 -2.39 4.20
N TYR A 30 -1.05 -1.20 4.20
CA TYR A 30 -0.36 0.05 3.92
C TYR A 30 0.70 0.37 4.99
N GLU A 31 0.39 0.11 6.26
CA GLU A 31 1.34 0.29 7.36
C GLU A 31 2.57 -0.61 7.19
N ARG A 32 2.37 -1.90 6.90
CA ARG A 32 3.47 -2.84 6.60
C ARG A 32 4.33 -2.40 5.40
N LEU A 33 3.72 -1.81 4.37
CA LEU A 33 4.45 -1.25 3.23
C LEU A 33 5.32 -0.05 3.64
N CYS A 34 4.80 0.84 4.49
CA CYS A 34 5.56 1.93 5.08
C CYS A 34 6.73 1.42 5.93
N GLU A 35 6.49 0.43 6.80
CA GLU A 35 7.53 -0.18 7.62
C GLU A 35 8.63 -0.82 6.78
N ALA A 36 8.26 -1.64 5.79
CA ALA A 36 9.21 -2.25 4.87
C ALA A 36 10.01 -1.18 4.11
N SER A 37 9.36 -0.09 3.69
CA SER A 37 10.04 1.03 3.03
C SER A 37 11.04 1.73 3.93
N ARG A 38 10.75 1.91 5.24
CA ARG A 38 11.70 2.46 6.23
C ARG A 38 12.89 1.53 6.48
N VAL A 39 12.67 0.22 6.43
CA VAL A 39 13.73 -0.78 6.67
C VAL A 39 14.65 -0.93 5.47
N TYR A 40 14.07 -1.03 4.27
CA TYR A 40 14.76 -1.43 3.05
C TYR A 40 15.09 -0.28 2.10
N THR A 41 14.72 0.96 2.42
CA THR A 41 15.13 2.14 1.65
C THR A 41 15.76 3.19 2.55
N PRO A 42 16.64 4.05 2.02
CA PRO A 42 17.14 5.22 2.73
C PRO A 42 16.14 6.39 2.72
N PHE A 43 14.97 6.21 2.10
CA PHE A 43 13.97 7.24 1.89
C PHE A 43 12.91 7.18 2.99
N ASP A 44 12.50 8.34 3.50
CA ASP A 44 11.38 8.40 4.43
C ASP A 44 10.06 8.28 3.65
N PRO A 45 9.29 7.18 3.82
CA PRO A 45 8.04 6.97 3.11
C PRO A 45 6.92 7.95 3.50
N GLU A 46 7.07 8.71 4.60
CA GLU A 46 6.07 9.67 5.05
C GLU A 46 6.18 11.03 4.37
N THR A 47 7.32 11.30 3.73
CA THR A 47 7.53 12.53 2.97
C THR A 47 6.59 12.56 1.75
N PRO A 48 6.07 13.74 1.36
CA PRO A 48 5.18 13.88 0.20
C PRO A 48 5.77 13.29 -1.09
N GLN A 49 7.08 13.44 -1.28
CA GLN A 49 7.79 12.96 -2.46
C GLN A 49 7.86 11.43 -2.54
N ASN A 50 7.97 10.73 -1.41
CA ASN A 50 8.10 9.26 -1.40
C ASN A 50 6.76 8.55 -1.20
N LYS A 51 5.73 9.25 -0.70
CA LYS A 51 4.35 8.74 -0.60
C LYS A 51 3.80 8.26 -1.94
N CYS A 52 4.16 8.90 -3.06
CA CYS A 52 3.69 8.45 -4.38
C CYS A 52 4.19 7.03 -4.73
N MET A 53 5.41 6.68 -4.32
CA MET A 53 5.99 5.36 -4.53
C MET A 53 5.29 4.30 -3.67
N VAL A 54 5.03 4.64 -2.39
CA VAL A 54 4.28 3.76 -1.47
C VAL A 54 2.85 3.55 -1.97
N ASN A 55 2.18 4.61 -2.45
CA ASN A 55 0.84 4.51 -3.02
C ASN A 55 0.80 3.64 -4.29
N ALA A 56 1.79 3.78 -5.17
CA ALA A 56 1.90 2.96 -6.36
C ALA A 56 2.12 1.47 -6.00
N ALA A 57 2.98 1.21 -5.01
CA ALA A 57 3.20 -0.14 -4.49
C ALA A 57 1.92 -0.71 -3.87
N PHE A 58 1.23 0.07 -3.02
CA PHE A 58 -0.04 -0.31 -2.40
C PHE A 58 -1.06 -0.78 -3.44
N VAL A 59 -1.26 -0.03 -4.53
CA VAL A 59 -2.21 -0.41 -5.58
C VAL A 59 -1.75 -1.58 -6.43
N GLY A 60 -0.45 -1.68 -6.69
CA GLY A 60 0.12 -2.80 -7.44
C GLY A 60 0.11 -4.13 -6.66
N LYS A 61 0.08 -4.06 -5.32
CA LYS A 61 0.30 -5.19 -4.41
C LYS A 61 -0.92 -5.51 -3.54
N ALA A 62 -1.97 -4.68 -3.60
CA ALA A 62 -3.29 -5.00 -3.07
C ALA A 62 -3.87 -6.25 -3.75
N GLN A 63 -4.80 -6.92 -3.07
CA GLN A 63 -5.51 -8.09 -3.61
C GLN A 63 -6.16 -7.78 -4.97
N SER A 64 -6.26 -8.78 -5.85
CA SER A 64 -6.61 -8.57 -7.26
C SER A 64 -8.00 -7.94 -7.44
N ASP A 65 -8.95 -8.24 -6.57
CA ASP A 65 -10.29 -7.68 -6.53
C ASP A 65 -10.32 -6.21 -6.07
N ILE A 66 -9.54 -5.86 -5.04
CA ILE A 66 -9.32 -4.48 -4.61
C ILE A 66 -8.64 -3.68 -5.72
N ARG A 67 -7.59 -4.23 -6.33
CA ARG A 67 -6.86 -3.63 -7.43
C ARG A 67 -7.76 -3.38 -8.65
N GLN A 68 -8.58 -4.34 -9.04
CA GLN A 68 -9.52 -4.18 -10.17
C GLN A 68 -10.56 -3.09 -9.91
N LYS A 69 -11.03 -2.94 -8.66
CA LYS A 69 -11.97 -1.87 -8.30
C LYS A 69 -11.27 -0.51 -8.23
N LEU A 70 -10.06 -0.44 -7.67
CA LEU A 70 -9.22 0.76 -7.65
C LEU A 70 -8.90 1.28 -9.06
N GLN A 71 -8.58 0.39 -9.99
CA GLN A 71 -8.30 0.77 -11.39
C GLN A 71 -9.55 1.26 -12.14
N LYS A 72 -10.76 0.88 -11.71
CA LYS A 72 -12.03 1.33 -12.30
C LYS A 72 -12.54 2.65 -11.71
N LEU A 73 -11.93 3.14 -10.63
CA LEU A 73 -12.25 4.46 -10.08
C LEU A 73 -11.63 5.55 -10.95
N GLU A 74 -12.48 6.30 -11.64
CA GLU A 74 -12.05 7.53 -12.33
C GLU A 74 -11.33 8.47 -11.35
N GLY A 75 -10.20 9.02 -11.77
CA GLY A 75 -9.40 9.95 -10.97
C GLY A 75 -8.44 9.32 -9.96
N PHE A 76 -8.20 8.00 -9.98
CA PHE A 76 -7.21 7.34 -9.11
C PHE A 76 -5.81 8.00 -9.17
N ALA A 77 -5.36 8.42 -10.36
CA ALA A 77 -4.03 9.01 -10.58
C ALA A 77 -3.77 10.33 -9.83
N GLY A 78 -4.81 10.97 -9.26
CA GLY A 78 -4.70 12.20 -8.49
C GLY A 78 -4.96 12.07 -6.99
N LYS A 79 -5.25 10.86 -6.48
CA LYS A 79 -5.65 10.67 -5.07
C LYS A 79 -4.45 10.55 -4.14
N ASN A 80 -4.57 11.16 -2.96
CA ASN A 80 -3.56 11.07 -1.91
C ASN A 80 -3.72 9.76 -1.10
N ALA A 81 -2.74 9.43 -0.25
CA ALA A 81 -2.73 8.18 0.52
C ALA A 81 -4.00 8.00 1.38
N THR A 82 -4.48 9.07 2.00
CA THR A 82 -5.68 9.04 2.85
C THR A 82 -6.93 8.70 2.05
N ASP A 83 -7.10 9.33 0.88
CA ASP A 83 -8.24 9.05 -0.01
C ASP A 83 -8.20 7.60 -0.49
N LEU A 84 -7.01 7.10 -0.84
CA LEU A 84 -6.83 5.72 -1.27
C LEU A 84 -7.23 4.74 -0.17
N LEU A 85 -6.73 4.96 1.05
CA LEU A 85 -7.02 4.16 2.22
C LEU A 85 -8.52 4.12 2.53
N GLU A 86 -9.19 5.27 2.53
CA GLU A 86 -10.63 5.34 2.79
C GLU A 86 -11.43 4.54 1.76
N ILE A 87 -11.09 4.65 0.48
CA ILE A 87 -11.76 3.94 -0.59
C ILE A 87 -11.51 2.44 -0.49
N THR A 88 -10.26 2.01 -0.29
CA THR A 88 -9.95 0.59 -0.11
C THR A 88 -10.63 0.01 1.12
N ASN A 89 -10.67 0.74 2.23
CA ASN A 89 -11.35 0.29 3.45
C ASN A 89 -12.85 0.14 3.20
N LYS A 90 -13.50 1.07 2.48
CA LYS A 90 -14.90 0.93 2.08
C LYS A 90 -15.14 -0.30 1.20
N ILE A 91 -14.26 -0.57 0.23
CA ILE A 91 -14.34 -1.77 -0.63
C ILE A 91 -14.21 -3.04 0.22
N PHE A 92 -13.24 -3.09 1.13
CA PHE A 92 -12.99 -4.22 2.02
C PHE A 92 -14.16 -4.47 2.98
N VAL A 93 -14.66 -3.46 3.68
CA VAL A 93 -15.79 -3.58 4.62
C VAL A 93 -17.08 -3.99 3.90
N ASN A 94 -17.38 -3.38 2.75
CA ASN A 94 -18.55 -3.77 1.96
C ASN A 94 -18.42 -5.19 1.39
N TRP A 95 -17.20 -5.70 1.23
CA TRP A 95 -16.94 -7.08 0.83
C TRP A 95 -17.06 -8.06 2.00
N ASP A 96 -16.50 -7.73 3.17
CA ASP A 96 -16.67 -8.49 4.41
C ASP A 96 -18.16 -8.69 4.74
N GLN A 97 -18.97 -7.65 4.55
CA GLN A 97 -20.44 -7.74 4.69
C GLN A 97 -21.14 -8.57 3.59
N ALA A 98 -20.56 -8.66 2.39
CA ALA A 98 -21.10 -9.47 1.29
C ALA A 98 -20.69 -10.95 1.36
N VAL A 99 -19.54 -11.24 1.98
CA VAL A 99 -19.03 -12.60 2.25
C VAL A 99 -19.64 -13.14 3.54
N GLY A 100 -19.77 -12.31 4.59
CA GLY A 100 -20.43 -12.66 5.86
C GLY A 100 -21.93 -12.94 5.73
N LYS A 101 -22.55 -12.64 4.56
CA LYS A 101 -23.92 -13.05 4.21
C LYS A 101 -24.02 -14.37 3.42
N LYS A 102 -22.93 -15.12 3.26
CA LYS A 102 -22.95 -16.49 2.70
C LYS A 102 -22.50 -17.55 3.70
N THR A 103 -23.10 -17.52 4.88
CA THR A 103 -23.20 -18.72 5.71
C THR A 103 -24.60 -18.70 6.28
N ASP A 104 -25.52 -19.25 5.48
CA ASP A 104 -26.76 -19.88 5.95
C ASP A 104 -26.38 -21.28 6.43
#